data_AF-A0A925KDJ1-F1
#
_entry.id   AF-A0A925KDJ1-F1
#
_cell.length_a   1.000
_cell.length_b   1.000
_cell.length_c   1.000
_cell.angle_alpha   90.00
_cell.angle_beta   90.00
_cell.angle_gamma   90.00
#
_symmetry.space_group_name_H-M   'P 1'
#
loop_
_entity.id
_entity.type
_entity.pdbx_description
1 polymer ?
#
loop_
_entity_poly.entity_id
_entity_poly.type
_entity_poly.pdbx_seq_one_letter_code
_entity_poly.pdbx_strand_id
1 'polypeptide(L)'
;MSQSTLKTSLVAVLVALCGAAQANPVVFSSVGGAPSGANRWNLDATVEPSGTILTTITPNAGFVTGSATGQYAAPFLSGSNGAGFGAGGSNQAGGQDQTQYLTTGSTGATPAARIQFAFNAPQLYFGLLWGSVDLYNSIAFFNGDDSVGTLTGADASPAATGNQGVEGTRYVNINFDKSYNRVVFTSSQFAFEFDNVAWASTRQGVPEPATLALVGAALLGFGAVRARRSTR
;
A
#
# COMPACT_ATOMS: atom_id res chain seq x y z
N MET A 1 44.96 17.40 57.24
CA MET A 1 44.06 17.73 56.13
C MET A 1 44.26 16.67 55.06
N SER A 2 43.64 15.49 55.20
CA SER A 2 42.33 15.14 54.60
C SER A 2 42.19 15.63 53.16
N GLN A 3 42.19 14.71 52.20
CA GLN A 3 41.09 14.45 51.27
C GLN A 3 41.50 13.29 50.34
N SER A 4 40.82 12.16 50.52
CA SER A 4 40.85 10.99 49.63
C SER A 4 40.20 11.32 48.28
N THR A 5 40.75 10.85 47.17
CA THR A 5 40.01 10.87 45.89
C THR A 5 40.06 9.50 45.23
N LEU A 6 38.99 8.75 45.45
CA LEU A 6 38.56 7.59 44.70
C LEU A 6 38.32 8.02 43.24
N LYS A 7 38.93 7.36 42.27
CA LYS A 7 38.51 7.47 40.86
C LYS A 7 38.25 6.08 40.28
N THR A 8 36.96 5.85 40.20
CA THR A 8 36.18 4.72 39.68
C THR A 8 36.62 4.30 38.27
N SER A 9 36.87 3.00 38.09
CA SER A 9 37.06 2.37 36.79
C SER A 9 35.73 2.35 36.02
N LEU A 10 35.70 2.91 34.81
CA LEU A 10 34.56 2.84 33.91
C LEU A 10 34.71 1.61 33.01
N VAL A 11 33.89 0.58 33.25
CA VAL A 11 33.73 -0.55 32.32
C VAL A 11 32.70 -0.13 31.28
N ALA A 12 33.13 0.06 30.04
CA ALA A 12 32.23 0.28 28.91
C ALA A 12 31.63 -1.07 28.48
N VAL A 13 30.37 -1.30 28.82
CA VAL A 13 29.58 -2.41 28.26
C VAL A 13 29.15 -2.00 26.85
N LEU A 14 29.81 -2.54 25.83
CA LEU A 14 29.29 -2.51 24.46
C LEU A 14 28.08 -3.45 24.39
N VAL A 15 26.87 -2.88 24.40
CA VAL A 15 25.67 -3.60 23.99
C VAL A 15 25.70 -3.70 22.47
N ALA A 16 25.95 -4.92 21.97
CA ALA A 16 25.75 -5.24 20.56
C ALA A 16 24.25 -5.19 20.27
N LEU A 17 23.79 -4.10 19.65
CA LEU A 17 22.48 -4.05 19.01
C LEU A 17 22.56 -4.90 17.74
N CYS A 18 22.21 -6.18 17.86
CA CYS A 18 21.87 -7.00 16.72
C CYS A 18 20.59 -6.41 16.10
N GLY A 19 20.73 -5.51 15.14
CA GLY A 19 19.62 -5.12 14.29
C GLY A 19 19.10 -6.38 13.60
N ALA A 20 17.89 -6.80 13.93
CA ALA A 20 17.21 -7.82 13.16
C ALA A 20 17.09 -7.30 11.72
N ALA A 21 17.71 -8.00 10.77
CA ALA A 21 17.52 -7.75 9.36
C ALA A 21 16.02 -7.89 9.06
N GLN A 22 15.33 -6.76 8.92
CA GLN A 22 13.96 -6.71 8.43
C GLN A 22 14.03 -7.13 6.96
N ALA A 23 13.52 -8.32 6.65
CA ALA A 23 13.33 -8.73 5.26
C ALA A 23 12.30 -7.77 4.67
N ASN A 24 12.78 -6.76 3.94
CA ASN A 24 11.92 -5.77 3.30
C ASN A 24 10.97 -6.53 2.35
N PRO A 25 9.65 -6.30 2.39
CA PRO A 25 8.74 -6.92 1.45
C PRO A 25 9.23 -6.65 0.03
N VAL A 26 9.20 -7.65 -0.85
CA VAL A 26 9.54 -7.44 -2.26
C VAL A 26 8.40 -6.62 -2.87
N VAL A 27 8.58 -5.31 -2.87
CA VAL A 27 7.63 -4.34 -3.43
C VAL A 27 7.69 -4.43 -4.96
N PHE A 28 6.59 -4.89 -5.54
CA PHE A 28 6.28 -4.69 -6.96
C PHE A 28 5.18 -3.62 -7.05
N SER A 29 5.54 -2.33 -6.96
CA SER A 29 4.60 -1.27 -7.31
C SER A 29 4.41 -1.27 -8.83
N SER A 30 3.45 -2.04 -9.36
CA SER A 30 2.90 -1.73 -10.68
C SER A 30 1.74 -0.77 -10.51
N VAL A 31 1.74 0.30 -11.29
CA VAL A 31 0.56 1.15 -11.45
C VAL A 31 -0.38 0.42 -12.40
N GLY A 32 -1.55 0.02 -11.90
CA GLY A 32 -2.52 -0.78 -12.63
C GLY A 32 -3.72 -1.13 -11.75
N GLY A 33 -4.44 -2.21 -12.04
CA GLY A 33 -5.49 -2.74 -11.18
C GLY A 33 -5.03 -3.94 -10.35
N ALA A 34 -5.92 -4.45 -9.51
CA ALA A 34 -5.70 -5.70 -8.80
C ALA A 34 -5.51 -6.88 -9.79
N PRO A 35 -4.60 -7.83 -9.50
CA PRO A 35 -4.43 -9.04 -10.29
C PRO A 35 -5.72 -9.87 -10.32
N SER A 36 -5.84 -10.75 -11.31
CA SER A 36 -6.90 -11.74 -11.36
C SER A 36 -6.72 -12.77 -10.25
N GLY A 37 -7.83 -13.31 -9.72
CA GLY A 37 -7.79 -14.35 -8.67
C GLY A 37 -7.59 -13.85 -7.24
N ALA A 38 -7.26 -12.56 -7.04
CA ALA A 38 -7.31 -11.96 -5.72
C ALA A 38 -8.76 -11.73 -5.26
N ASN A 39 -9.00 -11.85 -3.96
CA ASN A 39 -10.22 -11.33 -3.34
C ASN A 39 -10.20 -9.81 -3.43
N ARG A 40 -11.37 -9.19 -3.55
CA ARG A 40 -11.52 -7.74 -3.75
C ARG A 40 -12.62 -7.19 -2.87
N TRP A 41 -12.39 -6.00 -2.35
CA TRP A 41 -13.37 -5.21 -1.63
C TRP A 41 -13.17 -3.74 -1.97
N ASN A 42 -14.21 -3.13 -2.53
CA ASN A 42 -14.23 -1.74 -2.95
C ASN A 42 -14.73 -0.78 -1.85
N LEU A 43 -14.90 -1.26 -0.61
CA LEU A 43 -15.29 -0.47 0.57
C LEU A 43 -16.62 0.31 0.50
N ASP A 44 -17.35 0.24 -0.61
CA ASP A 44 -18.67 0.86 -0.83
C ASP A 44 -19.75 0.26 0.06
N ALA A 45 -19.60 -1.02 0.40
CA ALA A 45 -20.44 -1.71 1.36
C ALA A 45 -19.72 -1.79 2.70
N THR A 46 -20.39 -1.41 3.78
CA THR A 46 -19.91 -1.55 5.16
C THR A 46 -19.89 -3.00 5.64
N VAL A 47 -20.37 -3.94 4.82
CA VAL A 47 -20.33 -5.37 5.12
C VAL A 47 -18.95 -5.92 4.79
N GLU A 48 -18.28 -6.41 5.83
CA GLU A 48 -16.98 -7.05 5.72
C GLU A 48 -17.08 -8.38 4.94
N PRO A 49 -16.21 -8.62 3.94
CA PRO A 49 -16.06 -9.92 3.31
C PRO A 49 -15.75 -11.01 4.33
N SER A 50 -16.26 -12.23 4.09
CA SER A 50 -16.06 -13.36 4.99
C SER A 50 -14.57 -13.59 5.28
N GLY A 51 -14.24 -13.75 6.56
CA GLY A 51 -12.87 -13.97 7.03
C GLY A 51 -12.00 -12.70 7.10
N THR A 52 -12.60 -11.53 6.90
CA THR A 52 -11.97 -10.23 7.19
C THR A 52 -12.64 -9.58 8.40
N ILE A 53 -11.88 -8.78 9.13
CA ILE A 53 -12.37 -7.90 10.20
C ILE A 53 -11.75 -6.52 9.98
N LEU A 54 -12.56 -5.48 9.94
CA LEU A 54 -12.14 -4.08 9.86
C LEU A 54 -12.29 -3.43 11.24
N THR A 55 -11.22 -2.84 11.74
CA THR A 55 -11.23 -2.08 13.00
C THR A 55 -10.77 -0.65 12.73
N THR A 56 -11.58 0.32 13.16
CA THR A 56 -11.27 1.74 13.10
C THR A 56 -10.95 2.24 14.50
N ILE A 57 -9.86 3.00 14.64
CA ILE A 57 -9.50 3.66 15.89
C ILE A 57 -9.68 5.16 15.72
N THR A 58 -10.72 5.66 16.36
CA THR A 58 -11.29 7.01 16.22
C THR A 58 -10.52 8.04 17.08
N PRO A 59 -10.72 9.36 16.90
CA PRO A 59 -11.76 10.04 16.08
C PRO A 59 -11.49 10.09 14.58
N ASN A 60 -10.23 10.04 14.16
CA ASN A 60 -9.80 10.45 12.81
C ASN A 60 -9.47 9.25 11.91
N ALA A 61 -10.23 8.17 12.06
CA ALA A 61 -10.13 6.99 11.20
C ALA A 61 -11.54 6.45 10.95
N GLY A 62 -11.89 6.26 9.69
CA GLY A 62 -13.23 5.82 9.34
C GLY A 62 -13.52 5.93 7.86
N PHE A 63 -14.75 5.58 7.52
CA PHE A 63 -15.30 5.74 6.19
C PHE A 63 -15.72 7.18 5.93
N VAL A 64 -15.43 7.66 4.73
CA VAL A 64 -15.81 9.00 4.24
C VAL A 64 -16.21 8.92 2.77
N THR A 65 -16.81 10.00 2.26
CA THR A 65 -17.16 10.17 0.85
C THR A 65 -16.82 11.60 0.43
N GLY A 66 -16.38 11.78 -0.82
CA GLY A 66 -15.99 13.10 -1.32
C GLY A 66 -14.66 13.59 -0.72
N SER A 67 -14.47 14.90 -0.64
CA SER A 67 -13.22 15.51 -0.15
C SER A 67 -13.52 16.62 0.85
N ALA A 68 -12.67 16.77 1.86
CA ALA A 68 -12.74 17.82 2.86
C ALA A 68 -11.37 18.49 3.00
N THR A 69 -11.31 19.80 2.72
CA THR A 69 -10.06 20.58 2.75
C THR A 69 -9.33 20.42 4.09
N GLY A 70 -8.05 20.04 4.02
CA GLY A 70 -7.19 19.84 5.19
C GLY A 70 -7.47 18.57 5.99
N GLN A 71 -8.36 17.68 5.51
CA GLN A 71 -8.70 16.43 6.19
C GLN A 71 -8.50 15.20 5.30
N TYR A 72 -9.12 15.16 4.12
CA TYR A 72 -9.02 14.01 3.21
C TYR A 72 -9.45 14.38 1.79
N ALA A 73 -8.94 13.66 0.79
CA ALA A 73 -9.35 13.77 -0.60
C ALA A 73 -9.69 12.40 -1.21
N ALA A 74 -10.77 12.36 -2.00
CA ALA A 74 -11.20 11.11 -2.64
C ALA A 74 -10.14 10.62 -3.66
N PRO A 75 -9.81 9.32 -3.68
CA PRO A 75 -8.90 8.73 -4.66
C PRO A 75 -9.34 8.97 -6.11
N PHE A 76 -8.42 8.78 -7.06
CA PHE A 76 -8.71 8.91 -8.50
C PHE A 76 -8.68 7.57 -9.24
N LEU A 77 -9.78 7.24 -9.91
CA LEU A 77 -9.91 6.07 -10.76
C LEU A 77 -9.39 6.37 -12.18
N SER A 78 -8.31 5.70 -12.58
CA SER A 78 -7.65 5.88 -13.88
C SER A 78 -6.75 4.68 -14.18
N GLY A 79 -6.28 4.54 -15.44
CA GLY A 79 -5.26 3.52 -15.77
C GLY A 79 -5.63 2.09 -15.33
N SER A 80 -6.92 1.75 -15.36
CA SER A 80 -7.47 0.45 -14.93
C SER A 80 -7.33 0.11 -13.43
N ASN A 81 -7.06 1.09 -12.56
CA ASN A 81 -6.96 0.87 -11.11
C ASN A 81 -8.30 0.49 -10.43
N GLY A 82 -9.44 0.79 -11.06
CA GLY A 82 -10.78 0.35 -10.64
C GLY A 82 -11.28 -0.93 -11.35
N ALA A 83 -10.39 -1.66 -12.04
CA ALA A 83 -10.79 -2.84 -12.79
C ALA A 83 -11.27 -3.97 -11.87
N GLY A 84 -12.50 -4.42 -12.07
CA GLY A 84 -13.13 -5.50 -11.31
C GLY A 84 -13.49 -5.17 -9.86
N PHE A 85 -13.53 -3.88 -9.51
CA PHE A 85 -14.03 -3.36 -8.21
C PHE A 85 -15.45 -2.78 -8.29
N GLY A 86 -16.04 -2.71 -9.48
CA GLY A 86 -17.43 -2.29 -9.67
C GLY A 86 -18.44 -3.37 -9.30
N ALA A 87 -19.71 -2.99 -9.27
CA ALA A 87 -20.83 -3.89 -8.96
C ALA A 87 -20.77 -5.19 -9.81
N GLY A 88 -20.91 -6.34 -9.16
CA GLY A 88 -20.81 -7.64 -9.81
C GLY A 88 -19.43 -7.99 -10.38
N GLY A 89 -18.36 -7.31 -9.94
CA GLY A 89 -17.01 -7.49 -10.48
C GLY A 89 -16.77 -6.77 -11.80
N SER A 90 -17.60 -5.77 -12.13
CA SER A 90 -17.39 -4.88 -13.28
C SER A 90 -16.24 -3.89 -13.03
N ASN A 91 -15.90 -3.07 -14.01
CA ASN A 91 -14.92 -1.99 -13.83
C ASN A 91 -15.62 -0.74 -13.28
N GLN A 92 -15.01 -0.07 -12.30
CA GLN A 92 -15.46 1.26 -11.90
C GLN A 92 -15.20 2.28 -13.03
N ALA A 93 -16.03 3.32 -13.11
CA ALA A 93 -15.84 4.41 -14.05
C ALA A 93 -14.59 5.24 -13.67
N GLY A 94 -13.91 5.80 -14.67
CA GLY A 94 -12.78 6.69 -14.42
C GLY A 94 -13.22 8.05 -13.90
N GLY A 95 -12.33 8.74 -13.18
CA GLY A 95 -12.58 10.04 -12.55
C GLY A 95 -12.28 10.03 -11.06
N GLN A 96 -12.60 11.12 -10.38
CA GLN A 96 -12.56 11.15 -8.92
C GLN A 96 -13.56 10.13 -8.38
N ASP A 97 -13.13 9.36 -7.38
CA ASP A 97 -13.99 8.41 -6.72
C ASP A 97 -15.16 9.12 -6.03
N GLN A 98 -16.37 8.64 -6.30
CA GLN A 98 -17.62 9.19 -5.78
C GLN A 98 -18.25 8.30 -4.72
N THR A 99 -17.64 7.15 -4.43
CA THR A 99 -18.15 6.20 -3.46
C THR A 99 -17.39 6.30 -2.14
N GLN A 100 -17.60 5.33 -1.27
CA GLN A 100 -17.10 5.39 0.10
C GLN A 100 -15.71 4.77 0.17
N TYR A 101 -14.78 5.48 0.80
CA TYR A 101 -13.41 5.00 1.00
C TYR A 101 -12.97 5.18 2.46
N LEU A 102 -11.84 4.61 2.83
CA LEU A 102 -11.28 4.73 4.18
C LEU A 102 -10.26 5.85 4.23
N THR A 103 -10.30 6.61 5.33
CA THR A 103 -9.28 7.60 5.66
C THR A 103 -8.77 7.39 7.09
N THR A 104 -7.50 7.69 7.32
CA THR A 104 -6.96 7.86 8.67
C THR A 104 -5.95 8.99 8.74
N GLY A 105 -5.87 9.65 9.89
CA GLY A 105 -4.94 10.74 10.11
C GLY A 105 -4.74 10.99 11.58
N SER A 106 -3.50 11.26 11.98
CA SER A 106 -3.22 11.74 13.33
C SER A 106 -2.50 13.09 13.25
N THR A 107 -2.89 14.00 14.13
CA THR A 107 -2.04 15.14 14.49
C THR A 107 -1.69 15.00 15.96
N GLY A 108 -0.83 15.86 16.52
CA GLY A 108 -0.46 15.81 17.94
C GLY A 108 -1.65 15.76 18.92
N ALA A 109 -2.87 16.12 18.50
CA ALA A 109 -4.09 16.01 19.29
C ALA A 109 -4.74 14.61 19.29
N THR A 110 -4.45 13.73 18.33
CA THR A 110 -5.08 12.41 18.16
C THR A 110 -4.09 11.33 17.66
N PRO A 111 -2.97 11.09 18.37
CA PRO A 111 -1.82 10.33 17.87
C PRO A 111 -2.08 8.83 17.60
N ALA A 112 -3.24 8.29 18.01
CA ALA A 112 -3.53 6.87 17.94
C ALA A 112 -4.47 6.45 16.79
N ALA A 113 -4.92 7.40 15.96
CA ALA A 113 -5.85 7.11 14.87
C ALA A 113 -5.23 6.14 13.86
N ARG A 114 -5.96 5.06 13.55
CA ARG A 114 -5.52 4.02 12.61
C ARG A 114 -6.67 3.19 12.08
N ILE A 115 -6.46 2.57 10.93
CA ILE A 115 -7.31 1.49 10.41
C ILE A 115 -6.55 0.17 10.52
N GLN A 116 -7.25 -0.91 10.86
CA GLN A 116 -6.68 -2.25 10.90
C GLN A 116 -7.57 -3.23 10.14
N PHE A 117 -6.95 -4.03 9.27
CA PHE A 117 -7.58 -5.21 8.69
C PHE A 117 -6.97 -6.44 9.36
N ALA A 118 -7.80 -7.37 9.79
CA ALA A 118 -7.39 -8.70 10.21
C ALA A 118 -8.00 -9.75 9.29
N PHE A 119 -7.24 -10.81 9.01
CA PHE A 119 -7.62 -11.93 8.17
C PHE A 119 -7.61 -13.20 9.00
N ASN A 120 -8.64 -14.03 8.87
CA ASN A 120 -8.71 -15.33 9.55
C ASN A 120 -7.82 -16.42 8.91
N ALA A 121 -7.19 -16.10 7.77
CA ALA A 121 -6.26 -16.96 7.05
C ALA A 121 -4.98 -16.19 6.70
N PRO A 122 -3.81 -16.87 6.62
CA PRO A 122 -2.57 -16.25 6.19
C PRO A 122 -2.65 -15.74 4.74
N GLN A 123 -2.12 -14.55 4.50
CA GLN A 123 -2.08 -13.88 3.19
C GLN A 123 -0.64 -13.70 2.71
N LEU A 124 -0.43 -13.76 1.40
CA LEU A 124 0.87 -13.55 0.74
C LEU A 124 0.84 -12.42 -0.30
N TYR A 125 -0.33 -11.81 -0.51
CA TYR A 125 -0.52 -10.66 -1.37
C TYR A 125 -1.51 -9.68 -0.75
N PHE A 126 -1.18 -8.40 -0.78
CA PHE A 126 -2.07 -7.28 -0.48
C PHE A 126 -2.05 -6.26 -1.62
N GLY A 127 -3.20 -5.66 -1.92
CA GLY A 127 -3.31 -4.54 -2.84
C GLY A 127 -4.28 -3.49 -2.34
N LEU A 128 -4.08 -2.25 -2.75
CA LEU A 128 -4.97 -1.13 -2.44
C LEU A 128 -4.83 -0.01 -3.47
N LEU A 129 -5.90 0.75 -3.67
CA LEU A 129 -5.87 2.06 -4.30
C LEU A 129 -5.52 3.09 -3.23
N TRP A 130 -4.32 3.65 -3.27
CA TRP A 130 -3.88 4.72 -2.40
C TRP A 130 -4.13 6.07 -3.06
N GLY A 131 -4.98 6.90 -2.46
CA GLY A 131 -5.50 8.16 -3.03
C GLY A 131 -4.47 9.27 -3.20
N SER A 132 -3.77 9.65 -2.12
CA SER A 132 -2.70 10.65 -2.15
C SER A 132 -1.41 10.05 -1.55
N VAL A 133 -0.51 9.55 -2.41
CA VAL A 133 0.75 8.96 -1.93
C VAL A 133 1.68 10.06 -1.42
N ASP A 134 2.12 9.95 -0.17
CA ASP A 134 2.98 10.92 0.52
C ASP A 134 3.94 10.25 1.52
N LEU A 135 4.79 11.05 2.17
CA LEU A 135 5.84 10.57 3.07
C LEU A 135 5.42 10.40 4.54
N TYR A 136 4.21 10.79 4.93
CA TYR A 136 3.75 10.72 6.32
C TYR A 136 2.74 9.59 6.56
N ASN A 137 2.40 8.86 5.51
CA ASN A 137 1.54 7.68 5.50
C ASN A 137 2.36 6.37 5.52
N SER A 138 1.88 5.38 6.26
CA SER A 138 2.52 4.06 6.37
C SER A 138 1.52 2.90 6.51
N ILE A 139 1.92 1.75 5.96
CA ILE A 139 1.22 0.48 6.06
C ILE A 139 2.16 -0.52 6.76
N ALA A 140 1.76 -1.05 7.91
CA ALA A 140 2.51 -2.07 8.64
C ALA A 140 1.79 -3.42 8.57
N PHE A 141 2.55 -4.47 8.27
CA PHE A 141 2.07 -5.84 8.11
C PHE A 141 2.57 -6.71 9.27
N PHE A 142 1.69 -7.56 9.79
CA PHE A 142 1.97 -8.43 10.93
C PHE A 142 1.44 -9.84 10.71
N ASN A 143 2.10 -10.82 11.36
CA ASN A 143 1.59 -12.17 11.56
C ASN A 143 1.48 -12.43 13.05
N GLY A 144 0.27 -12.31 13.61
CA GLY A 144 0.09 -12.22 15.06
C GLY A 144 0.72 -10.93 15.58
N ASP A 145 1.71 -11.04 16.46
CA ASP A 145 2.46 -9.90 17.01
C ASP A 145 3.76 -9.60 16.24
N ASP A 146 4.21 -10.53 15.39
CA ASP A 146 5.46 -10.38 14.64
C ASP A 146 5.29 -9.43 13.47
N SER A 147 6.19 -8.44 13.35
CA SER A 147 6.24 -7.56 12.19
C SER A 147 6.77 -8.32 10.97
N VAL A 148 6.02 -8.27 9.87
CA VAL A 148 6.38 -8.84 8.57
C VAL A 148 7.09 -7.80 7.71
N GLY A 149 6.69 -6.53 7.82
CA GLY A 149 7.29 -5.42 7.10
C GLY A 149 6.47 -4.14 7.23
N THR A 150 7.06 -3.02 6.78
CA THR A 150 6.39 -1.72 6.70
C THR A 150 6.64 -1.11 5.33
N LEU A 151 5.60 -0.48 4.78
CA LEU A 151 5.64 0.24 3.52
C LEU A 151 5.27 1.70 3.80
N THR A 152 6.05 2.63 3.24
CA THR A 152 5.79 4.07 3.27
C THR A 152 5.46 4.58 1.87
N GLY A 153 4.96 5.81 1.73
CA GLY A 153 4.70 6.31 0.38
C GLY A 153 5.95 6.45 -0.49
N ALA A 154 7.15 6.56 0.10
CA ALA A 154 8.41 6.53 -0.63
C ALA A 154 8.64 5.20 -1.36
N ASP A 155 8.16 4.10 -0.78
CA ASP A 155 8.21 2.77 -1.39
C ASP A 155 7.14 2.59 -2.47
N ALA A 156 5.99 3.27 -2.33
CA ALA A 156 4.89 3.22 -3.29
C ALA A 156 5.11 4.10 -4.53
N SER A 157 5.80 5.24 -4.37
CA SER A 157 6.05 6.18 -5.46
C SER A 157 7.30 7.01 -5.18
N PRO A 158 8.24 7.15 -6.15
CA PRO A 158 9.35 8.10 -6.02
C PRO A 158 8.86 9.56 -6.00
N ALA A 159 7.62 9.83 -6.39
CA ALA A 159 6.97 11.14 -6.37
C ALA A 159 5.86 11.21 -5.31
N ALA A 160 6.13 10.72 -4.10
CA ALA A 160 5.23 10.75 -2.94
C ALA A 160 5.02 12.18 -2.40
N THR A 161 4.25 12.98 -3.14
CA THR A 161 4.07 14.43 -2.92
C THR A 161 2.75 14.79 -2.23
N GLY A 162 1.85 13.82 -2.01
CA GLY A 162 0.49 14.07 -1.52
C GLY A 162 -0.43 14.72 -2.56
N ASN A 163 -0.12 14.59 -3.85
CA ASN A 163 -0.99 15.07 -4.92
C ASN A 163 -2.38 14.38 -4.82
N GLN A 164 -3.45 15.16 -4.81
CA GLN A 164 -4.83 14.67 -4.59
C GLN A 164 -5.57 14.34 -5.89
N GLY A 165 -4.89 14.40 -7.03
CA GLY A 165 -5.42 14.04 -8.34
C GLY A 165 -4.83 12.75 -8.88
N VAL A 166 -5.10 12.50 -10.17
CA VAL A 166 -4.65 11.32 -10.90
C VAL A 166 -3.16 11.00 -10.73
N GLU A 167 -2.31 12.04 -10.68
CA GLU A 167 -0.86 11.88 -10.58
C GLU A 167 -0.39 11.46 -9.19
N GLY A 168 -1.21 11.58 -8.14
CA GLY A 168 -0.90 11.12 -6.79
C GLY A 168 -1.59 9.84 -6.36
N THR A 169 -2.59 9.37 -7.11
CA THR A 169 -3.27 8.09 -6.84
C THR A 169 -2.52 6.92 -7.46
N ARG A 170 -2.29 5.86 -6.69
CA ARG A 170 -1.63 4.64 -7.15
C ARG A 170 -2.36 3.41 -6.64
N TYR A 171 -2.58 2.43 -7.51
CA TYR A 171 -2.82 1.08 -7.02
C TYR A 171 -1.47 0.46 -6.68
N VAL A 172 -1.31 -0.01 -5.45
CA VAL A 172 -0.05 -0.59 -4.97
C VAL A 172 -0.27 -2.08 -4.77
N ASN A 173 0.55 -2.90 -5.43
CA ASN A 173 0.56 -4.35 -5.34
C ASN A 173 1.74 -4.81 -4.46
N ILE A 174 1.49 -5.65 -3.46
CA ILE A 174 2.52 -6.04 -2.49
C ILE A 174 2.50 -7.55 -2.34
N ASN A 175 3.60 -8.21 -2.73
CA ASN A 175 3.81 -9.64 -2.53
C ASN A 175 4.77 -9.87 -1.37
N PHE A 176 4.51 -10.92 -0.60
CA PHE A 176 5.30 -11.24 0.58
C PHE A 176 5.98 -12.61 0.50
N ASP A 177 7.19 -12.69 1.04
CA ASP A 177 7.87 -13.97 1.23
C ASP A 177 7.36 -14.74 2.45
N LYS A 178 6.95 -14.00 3.49
CA LYS A 178 6.36 -14.51 4.72
C LYS A 178 4.92 -14.06 4.80
N SER A 179 4.02 -14.92 5.26
CA SER A 179 2.61 -14.54 5.36
C SER A 179 2.35 -13.49 6.43
N TYR A 180 1.31 -12.69 6.22
CA TYR A 180 0.73 -11.78 7.19
C TYR A 180 -0.74 -12.16 7.44
N ASN A 181 -1.29 -11.74 8.57
CA ASN A 181 -2.71 -11.85 8.89
C ASN A 181 -3.31 -10.54 9.40
N ARG A 182 -2.49 -9.50 9.57
CA ARG A 182 -2.95 -8.19 10.02
C ARG A 182 -2.22 -7.06 9.29
N VAL A 183 -2.98 -6.05 8.91
CA VAL A 183 -2.50 -4.85 8.20
C VAL A 183 -2.95 -3.63 8.99
N VAL A 184 -2.06 -2.67 9.19
CA VAL A 184 -2.31 -1.46 9.97
C VAL A 184 -1.94 -0.24 9.15
N PHE A 185 -2.89 0.67 8.99
CA PHE A 185 -2.73 1.92 8.26
C PHE A 185 -2.62 3.06 9.26
N THR A 186 -1.57 3.85 9.13
CA THR A 186 -1.33 5.02 9.99
C THR A 186 -0.86 6.21 9.16
N SER A 187 -1.15 7.39 9.68
CA SER A 187 -0.60 8.63 9.15
C SER A 187 -0.23 9.56 10.30
N SER A 188 0.93 10.20 10.21
CA SER A 188 1.35 11.21 11.19
C SER A 188 0.78 12.60 10.87
N GLN A 189 0.01 12.73 9.78
CA GLN A 189 -0.72 13.95 9.40
C GLN A 189 -2.11 13.57 8.86
N PHE A 190 -2.84 14.54 8.32
CA PHE A 190 -4.02 14.27 7.50
C PHE A 190 -3.62 14.27 6.02
N ALA A 191 -3.92 13.24 5.25
CA ALA A 191 -4.46 11.92 5.65
C ALA A 191 -3.87 10.80 4.82
N PHE A 192 -4.13 9.56 5.25
CA PHE A 192 -4.01 8.37 4.44
C PHE A 192 -5.39 7.97 3.93
N GLU A 193 -5.67 8.26 2.66
CA GLU A 193 -6.86 7.79 1.96
C GLU A 193 -6.58 6.54 1.12
N PHE A 194 -7.44 5.51 1.25
CA PHE A 194 -7.36 4.34 0.40
C PHE A 194 -8.72 3.67 0.16
N ASP A 195 -8.78 2.97 -0.97
CA ASP A 195 -9.92 2.18 -1.42
C ASP A 195 -9.46 0.89 -2.15
N ASN A 196 -10.40 0.12 -2.72
CA ASN A 196 -10.15 -0.99 -3.65
C ASN A 196 -9.10 -1.98 -3.14
N VAL A 197 -9.37 -2.51 -1.94
CA VAL A 197 -8.47 -3.44 -1.27
C VAL A 197 -8.57 -4.82 -1.92
N ALA A 198 -7.42 -5.46 -2.12
CA ALA A 198 -7.32 -6.83 -2.59
C ALA A 198 -6.36 -7.66 -1.73
N TRP A 199 -6.63 -8.96 -1.62
CA TRP A 199 -5.76 -9.88 -0.90
C TRP A 199 -5.84 -11.30 -1.43
N ALA A 200 -4.79 -12.08 -1.20
CA ALA A 200 -4.77 -13.50 -1.54
C ALA A 200 -3.80 -14.31 -0.66
N SER A 201 -4.13 -15.59 -0.45
CA SER A 201 -3.30 -16.55 0.30
C SER A 201 -2.06 -17.01 -0.47
N THR A 202 -1.99 -16.69 -1.76
CA THR A 202 -0.84 -16.93 -2.62
C THR A 202 -0.31 -15.61 -3.18
N ARG A 203 0.98 -15.57 -3.50
CA ARG A 203 1.54 -14.45 -4.25
C ARG A 203 0.86 -14.32 -5.60
N GLN A 204 0.67 -13.09 -6.04
CA GLN A 204 0.00 -12.80 -7.31
C GLN A 204 1.01 -12.39 -8.37
N GLY A 205 0.76 -12.83 -9.60
CA GLY A 205 1.41 -12.26 -10.78
C GLY A 205 0.93 -10.83 -10.93
N VAL A 206 1.81 -9.86 -10.71
CA VAL A 206 1.47 -8.44 -10.84
C VAL A 206 1.40 -8.12 -12.34
N PRO A 207 0.32 -7.49 -12.84
CA PRO A 207 0.22 -7.14 -14.25
C PRO A 207 1.45 -6.36 -14.69
N GLU A 208 2.14 -6.90 -15.70
CA GLU A 208 3.28 -6.21 -16.30
C GLU A 208 2.81 -4.88 -16.93
N PRO A 209 3.59 -3.79 -16.79
CA PRO A 209 3.25 -2.55 -17.45
C PRO A 209 3.03 -2.77 -18.95
N ALA A 210 1.95 -2.23 -19.52
CA ALA A 210 1.61 -2.34 -20.94
C ALA A 210 2.76 -1.90 -21.89
N THR A 211 3.73 -1.16 -21.36
CA THR A 211 4.97 -0.81 -22.06
C THR A 211 5.81 -2.02 -22.48
N LEU A 212 5.82 -3.11 -21.71
CA LEU A 212 6.53 -4.34 -22.10
C LEU A 212 5.86 -5.02 -23.30
N ALA A 213 4.53 -5.02 -23.34
CA ALA A 213 3.79 -5.49 -24.51
C ALA A 213 4.05 -4.61 -25.74
N LEU A 214 4.12 -3.28 -25.57
CA LEU A 214 4.48 -2.33 -26.63
C LEU A 214 5.92 -2.50 -27.12
N VAL A 215 6.88 -2.70 -26.22
CA VAL A 215 8.27 -3.01 -26.58
C VAL A 215 8.35 -4.34 -27.32
N GLY A 216 7.65 -5.38 -26.84
CA GLY A 216 7.55 -6.66 -27.53
C GLY A 216 6.98 -6.52 -28.94
N ALA A 217 5.88 -5.78 -29.10
CA ALA A 217 5.28 -5.50 -30.39
C ALA A 217 6.21 -4.70 -31.31
N ALA A 218 6.91 -3.69 -30.77
CA ALA A 218 7.88 -2.90 -31.52
C ALA A 218 9.05 -3.78 -32.01
N LEU A 219 9.61 -4.62 -31.14
CA LEU A 219 10.70 -5.54 -31.49
C LEU A 219 10.28 -6.55 -32.57
N LEU A 220 9.08 -7.12 -32.46
CA LEU A 220 8.52 -8.00 -33.48
C LEU A 220 8.31 -7.27 -34.82
N GLY A 221 7.80 -6.04 -34.77
CA GLY A 221 7.63 -5.18 -35.94
C GLY A 221 8.96 -4.89 -36.65
N PHE A 222 10.01 -4.50 -35.91
CA PHE A 222 11.35 -4.27 -36.46
C PHE A 222 11.98 -5.56 -37.02
N GLY A 223 11.80 -6.69 -36.34
CA GLY A 223 12.28 -7.99 -36.82
C GLY A 223 11.68 -8.40 -38.15
N ALA A 224 10.36 -8.23 -38.31
CA ALA A 224 9.66 -8.54 -39.56
C ALA A 224 10.09 -7.63 -40.72
N VAL A 225 10.34 -6.34 -40.47
CA VAL A 225 10.87 -5.40 -41.48
C VAL A 225 12.29 -5.78 -41.92
N ARG A 226 13.15 -6.20 -40.98
CA ARG A 226 14.51 -6.65 -41.28
C ARG A 226 14.51 -7.95 -42.10
N ALA A 227 13.68 -8.92 -41.74
CA ALA A 227 13.56 -10.18 -42.48
C ALA A 227 13.16 -9.96 -43.94
N ARG A 228 12.20 -9.06 -44.20
CA ARG A 228 11.76 -8.66 -45.56
C ARG A 228 12.83 -7.97 -46.39
N ARG A 229 13.83 -7.37 -45.76
CA ARG A 229 14.96 -6.72 -46.44
C ARG A 229 16.08 -7.70 -46.79
N SER A 230 16.18 -8.84 -46.10
CA SER A 230 17.20 -9.86 -46.39
C SER A 230 16.82 -10.86 -47.49
N THR A 231 15.55 -10.86 -47.90
CA THR A 231 15.00 -11.72 -48.98
C THR A 231 14.83 -11.00 -50.31
N ARG A 232 15.43 -9.81 -50.47
CA ARG A 232 15.62 -9.09 -51.74
C ARG A 232 17.10 -8.94 -52.01
#